data_AF-A0A672PWK9-F1
#
_entry.id   AF-A0A672PWK9-F1
#
_cell.length_a   1.000
_cell.length_b   1.000
_cell.length_c   1.000
_cell.angle_alpha   90.00
_cell.angle_beta   90.00
_cell.angle_gamma   90.00
#
_symmetry.space_group_name_H-M   'P 1'
#
loop_
_entity.id
_entity.type
_entity.pdbx_description
1 polymer ?
#
loop_
_entity_poly.entity_id
_entity_poly.type
_entity_poly.pdbx_seq_one_letter_code
_entity_poly.pdbx_strand_id
1 'polypeptide(L)'
;MAPLASSTRELFTEAVRAVLETWPVLQIAVDNGFGGAEWMVDALRLYFIDNDELQQDEVEDLISDLMNNEFDTVADDGSLPQVEQQVCEMLQQCQQDRLKEVREQIKQLIQKKMDQNLSSKLP
;
A
#
# COMPACT_ATOMS: atom_id res chain seq x y z
N MET A 1 17.46 -14.26 -10.36
CA MET A 1 16.32 -14.83 -9.60
C MET A 1 15.12 -14.94 -10.54
N ALA A 2 14.14 -15.80 -10.26
CA ALA A 2 12.99 -15.97 -11.15
C ALA A 2 11.97 -14.84 -10.88
N PRO A 3 11.35 -14.27 -11.93
CA PRO A 3 10.30 -13.27 -11.75
C PRO A 3 9.17 -13.83 -10.88
N LEU A 4 8.60 -13.01 -10.01
CA LEU A 4 7.45 -13.39 -9.17
C LEU A 4 6.35 -14.05 -10.02
N ALA A 5 5.81 -15.17 -9.54
CA ALA A 5 4.68 -15.83 -10.19
C ALA A 5 3.50 -14.86 -10.33
N SER A 6 2.67 -15.01 -11.36
CA SER A 6 1.48 -14.17 -11.57
C SER A 6 0.59 -14.10 -10.33
N SER A 7 0.34 -15.24 -9.68
CA SER A 7 -0.46 -15.31 -8.45
C SER A 7 0.17 -14.58 -7.26
N THR A 8 1.50 -14.50 -7.19
CA THR A 8 2.20 -13.74 -6.14
C THR A 8 2.09 -12.24 -6.42
N ARG A 9 2.17 -11.83 -7.69
CA ARG A 9 1.98 -10.43 -8.10
C ARG A 9 0.55 -9.96 -7.82
N GLU A 10 -0.44 -10.79 -8.10
CA GLU A 10 -1.84 -10.50 -7.79
C GLU A 10 -2.04 -10.34 -6.27
N LEU A 11 -1.46 -11.24 -5.47
CA LEU A 11 -1.54 -11.14 -4.01
C LEU A 11 -0.85 -9.88 -3.48
N PHE A 12 0.33 -9.54 -4.01
CA PHE A 12 1.02 -8.32 -3.64
C PHE A 12 0.21 -7.06 -4.01
N THR A 13 -0.46 -7.08 -5.15
CA THR A 13 -1.37 -5.98 -5.57
C THR A 13 -2.52 -5.82 -4.58
N GLU A 14 -3.09 -6.93 -4.09
CA GLU A 14 -4.13 -6.93 -3.06
C GLU A 14 -3.62 -6.40 -1.72
N ALA A 15 -2.37 -6.74 -1.35
CA ALA A 15 -1.67 -6.23 -0.19
C ALA A 15 -1.49 -4.70 -0.22
N VAL A 16 -0.91 -4.17 -1.31
CA VAL A 16 -0.72 -2.73 -1.50
C VAL A 16 -2.06 -2.00 -1.41
N ARG A 17 -3.09 -2.52 -2.10
CA ARG A 17 -4.44 -1.99 -2.01
C ARG A 17 -4.97 -1.94 -0.59
N ALA A 18 -4.86 -3.02 0.18
CA ALA A 18 -5.34 -3.06 1.55
C ALA A 18 -4.63 -2.04 2.46
N VAL A 19 -3.31 -1.85 2.29
CA VAL A 19 -2.55 -0.84 3.03
C VAL A 19 -3.00 0.56 2.66
N LEU A 20 -3.05 0.90 1.36
CA LEU A 20 -3.45 2.23 0.89
C LEU A 20 -4.90 2.58 1.27
N GLU A 21 -5.80 1.61 1.18
CA GLU A 21 -7.20 1.78 1.56
C GLU A 21 -7.42 1.97 3.07
N THR A 22 -6.44 1.60 3.90
CA THR A 22 -6.47 1.82 5.36
C THR A 22 -5.67 3.04 5.79
N TRP A 23 -5.03 3.74 4.84
CA TRP A 23 -4.22 4.92 5.12
C TRP A 23 -5.06 6.20 5.08
N PRO A 24 -5.34 6.84 6.24
CA PRO A 24 -6.29 7.96 6.29
C PRO A 24 -5.83 9.19 5.50
N VAL A 25 -4.54 9.48 5.47
CA VAL A 25 -3.98 10.62 4.73
C VAL A 25 -4.32 10.48 3.25
N LEU A 26 -4.10 9.31 2.66
CA LEU A 26 -4.48 9.06 1.27
C LEU A 26 -5.99 9.18 1.07
N GLN A 27 -6.81 8.63 1.96
CA GLN A 27 -8.27 8.75 1.82
C GLN A 27 -8.76 10.21 1.82
N ILE A 28 -8.08 11.10 2.54
CA ILE A 28 -8.36 12.55 2.52
C ILE A 28 -7.81 13.21 1.25
N ALA A 29 -6.64 12.76 0.79
CA ALA A 29 -5.93 13.30 -0.37
C ALA A 29 -6.65 12.99 -1.71
N VAL A 30 -7.35 11.85 -1.79
CA VAL A 30 -8.04 11.38 -3.01
C VAL A 30 -9.09 12.37 -3.54
N ASP A 31 -9.67 13.23 -2.70
CA ASP A 31 -10.59 14.30 -3.15
C ASP A 31 -9.90 15.33 -4.07
N ASN A 32 -8.58 15.49 -3.96
CA ASN A 32 -7.80 16.46 -4.74
C ASN A 32 -6.97 15.83 -5.87
N GLY A 33 -6.81 14.50 -5.88
CA GLY A 33 -5.85 13.82 -6.75
C GLY A 33 -6.43 13.10 -7.96
N PHE A 34 -5.56 12.76 -8.91
CA PHE A 34 -5.93 12.02 -10.12
C PHE A 34 -6.10 10.52 -9.83
N GLY A 35 -7.23 9.94 -10.26
CA GLY A 35 -7.44 8.48 -10.30
C GLY A 35 -7.59 7.77 -8.94
N GLY A 36 -7.44 8.49 -7.83
CA GLY A 36 -7.69 8.02 -6.47
C GLY A 36 -6.75 6.91 -5.99
N ALA A 37 -7.11 6.23 -4.90
CA ALA A 37 -6.29 5.18 -4.32
C ALA A 37 -5.97 4.04 -5.31
N GLU A 38 -6.89 3.74 -6.23
CA GLU A 38 -6.69 2.73 -7.28
C GLU A 38 -5.51 3.06 -8.18
N TRP A 39 -5.38 4.32 -8.60
CA TRP A 39 -4.27 4.74 -9.43
C TRP A 39 -2.92 4.55 -8.71
N MET A 40 -2.88 4.86 -7.41
CA MET A 40 -1.67 4.68 -6.61
C MET A 40 -1.31 3.19 -6.44
N VAL A 41 -2.31 2.30 -6.30
CA VAL A 41 -2.07 0.84 -6.30
C VAL A 41 -1.40 0.41 -7.59
N ASP A 42 -1.89 0.86 -8.74
CA ASP A 42 -1.31 0.52 -10.04
C ASP A 42 0.10 1.10 -10.22
N ALA A 43 0.33 2.35 -9.81
CA ALA A 43 1.64 2.99 -9.88
C ALA A 43 2.69 2.24 -9.06
N LEU A 44 2.38 1.94 -7.79
CA LEU A 44 3.24 1.14 -6.93
C LEU A 44 3.45 -0.25 -7.52
N ARG A 45 2.37 -0.94 -7.92
CA ARG A 45 2.46 -2.28 -8.53
C ARG A 45 3.40 -2.29 -9.74
N LEU A 46 3.29 -1.32 -10.65
CA LEU A 46 4.16 -1.23 -11.82
C LEU A 46 5.62 -1.04 -11.40
N TYR A 47 5.87 -0.15 -10.45
CA TYR A 47 7.21 0.11 -9.93
C TYR A 47 7.83 -1.13 -9.28
N PHE A 48 7.08 -1.84 -8.44
CA PHE A 48 7.53 -3.08 -7.78
C PHE A 48 7.72 -4.27 -8.73
N ILE A 49 7.01 -4.30 -9.86
CA ILE A 49 7.20 -5.37 -10.86
C ILE A 49 8.45 -5.12 -11.70
N ASP A 50 8.78 -3.85 -11.95
CA ASP A 50 9.96 -3.46 -12.73
C ASP A 50 11.26 -3.52 -11.90
N ASN A 51 11.15 -3.42 -10.57
CA ASN A 51 12.27 -3.41 -9.64
C ASN A 51 12.21 -4.58 -8.65
N ASP A 52 13.08 -5.57 -8.82
CA ASP A 52 13.15 -6.78 -7.97
C ASP A 52 13.80 -6.52 -6.58
N GLU A 53 14.53 -5.42 -6.39
CA GLU A 53 15.32 -5.13 -5.17
C GLU A 53 15.14 -3.70 -4.67
N LEU A 54 13.93 -3.36 -4.21
CA LEU A 54 13.66 -2.04 -3.65
C LEU A 54 14.05 -1.95 -2.18
N GLN A 55 14.81 -0.91 -1.83
CA GLN A 55 15.08 -0.55 -0.44
C GLN A 55 13.89 0.18 0.18
N GLN A 56 13.84 0.18 1.52
CA GLN A 56 12.83 0.93 2.28
C GLN A 56 12.80 2.41 1.85
N ASP A 57 13.96 3.06 1.85
CA ASP A 57 14.10 4.47 1.50
C ASP A 57 13.60 4.79 0.09
N GLU A 58 13.81 3.90 -0.89
CA GLU A 58 13.30 4.08 -2.25
C GLU A 58 11.76 4.01 -2.32
N VAL A 59 11.15 3.16 -1.50
CA VAL A 59 9.69 3.05 -1.40
C VAL A 59 9.10 4.25 -0.67
N GLU A 60 9.79 4.75 0.36
CA GLU A 60 9.37 5.92 1.12
C GLU A 60 9.37 7.16 0.21
N ASP A 61 10.48 7.39 -0.49
CA ASP A 61 10.65 8.51 -1.41
C ASP A 61 9.60 8.43 -2.54
N LEU A 62 9.36 7.24 -3.11
CA LEU A 62 8.32 7.05 -4.13
C LEU A 62 6.92 7.40 -3.60
N ILE A 63 6.53 6.87 -2.44
CA ILE A 63 5.19 7.12 -1.88
C ILE A 63 5.05 8.62 -1.54
N SER A 64 6.09 9.24 -0.99
CA SER A 64 6.13 10.68 -0.69
C SER A 64 5.98 11.53 -1.95
N ASP A 65 6.73 11.23 -3.01
CA ASP A 65 6.66 11.92 -4.29
C ASP A 65 5.28 11.75 -4.95
N LEU A 66 4.68 10.57 -4.89
CA LEU A 66 3.32 10.34 -5.40
C LEU A 66 2.29 11.16 -4.63
N MET A 67 2.38 11.20 -3.29
CA MET A 67 1.48 11.99 -2.45
C MET A 67 1.57 13.49 -2.77
N ASN A 68 2.79 14.00 -2.94
CA ASN A 68 3.02 15.42 -3.20
C ASN A 68 2.61 15.80 -4.64
N ASN A 69 3.07 15.04 -5.64
CA ASN A 69 2.90 15.41 -7.05
C ASN A 69 1.49 15.14 -7.57
N GLU A 70 0.83 14.07 -7.11
CA GLU A 70 -0.43 13.60 -7.70
C GLU A 70 -1.65 13.92 -6.86
N PHE A 71 -1.46 14.14 -5.55
CA PHE A 71 -2.53 14.45 -4.62
C PHE A 71 -2.36 15.80 -3.91
N ASP A 72 -1.32 16.60 -4.25
CA ASP A 72 -0.99 17.89 -3.61
C ASP A 72 -0.95 17.78 -2.06
N THR A 73 -0.48 16.63 -1.55
CA THR A 73 -0.57 16.27 -0.14
C THR A 73 0.78 15.86 0.42
N VAL A 74 1.13 16.39 1.59
CA VAL A 74 2.31 15.97 2.37
C VAL A 74 1.84 15.18 3.60
N ALA A 75 2.34 13.95 3.75
CA ALA A 75 1.98 13.06 4.86
C ALA A 75 2.83 13.32 6.13
N ASP A 76 2.57 14.43 6.83
CA ASP A 76 3.32 14.86 8.02
C ASP A 76 2.81 14.25 9.34
N ASP A 77 1.76 13.43 9.32
CA ASP A 77 1.17 12.81 10.52
C ASP A 77 1.99 11.63 11.08
N GLY A 78 3.16 11.36 10.49
CA GLY A 78 4.05 10.25 10.86
C GLY A 78 3.56 8.87 10.42
N SER A 79 2.51 8.80 9.60
CA SER A 79 1.96 7.52 9.12
C SER A 79 2.69 6.97 7.88
N LEU A 80 3.36 7.82 7.10
CA LEU A 80 4.08 7.42 5.89
C LEU A 80 5.11 6.30 6.13
N PRO A 81 6.03 6.40 7.12
CA PRO A 81 6.98 5.31 7.41
C PRO A 81 6.29 3.99 7.80
N GLN A 82 5.09 4.05 8.37
CA GLN A 82 4.35 2.84 8.77
C GLN A 82 3.72 2.15 7.55
N VAL A 83 3.29 2.94 6.56
CA VAL A 83 2.74 2.48 5.29
C VAL A 83 3.85 1.86 4.44
N GLU A 84 4.96 2.56 4.31
CA GLU A 84 6.14 2.10 3.58
C GLU A 84 6.67 0.79 4.18
N GLN A 85 6.90 0.74 5.50
CA GLN A 85 7.34 -0.48 6.17
C GLN A 85 6.40 -1.68 5.91
N GLN A 86 5.08 -1.47 5.95
CA GLN A 86 4.11 -2.54 5.67
C GLN A 86 4.20 -3.03 4.20
N VAL A 87 4.31 -2.12 3.24
CA VAL A 87 4.44 -2.48 1.82
C VAL A 87 5.72 -3.27 1.59
N CYS A 88 6.86 -2.80 2.12
CA CYS A 88 8.14 -3.49 2.02
C CYS A 88 8.11 -4.87 2.67
N GLU A 89 7.52 -5.01 3.85
CA GLU A 89 7.41 -6.30 4.53
C GLU A 89 6.58 -7.31 3.71
N MET A 90 5.44 -6.88 3.17
CA MET A 90 4.58 -7.73 2.34
C MET A 90 5.25 -8.11 1.01
N LEU A 91 6.06 -7.22 0.42
CA LEU A 91 6.88 -7.54 -0.75
C LEU A 91 7.90 -8.62 -0.40
N GLN A 92 8.64 -8.46 0.70
CA GLN A 92 9.65 -9.42 1.12
C GLN A 92 9.02 -10.80 1.43
N GLN A 93 7.86 -10.83 2.07
CA GLN A 93 7.11 -12.06 2.30
C GLN A 93 6.67 -12.72 1.00
N CYS A 94 6.21 -11.94 0.01
CA CYS A 94 5.90 -12.43 -1.34
C CYS A 94 7.11 -13.05 -2.03
N GLN A 95 8.30 -12.42 -1.94
CA GLN A 95 9.55 -12.94 -2.49
C GLN A 95 10.02 -14.22 -1.78
N GLN A 96 9.70 -14.37 -0.50
CA GLN A 96 10.07 -15.52 0.34
C GLN A 96 9.02 -16.65 0.32
N ASP A 97 8.06 -16.61 -0.61
CA ASP A 97 6.92 -17.55 -0.73
C ASP A 97 6.04 -17.64 0.53
N ARG A 98 6.12 -16.63 1.42
CA ARG A 98 5.31 -16.53 2.65
C ARG A 98 3.92 -15.95 2.37
N LEU A 99 3.25 -16.48 1.34
CA LEU A 99 1.96 -15.98 0.85
C LEU A 99 0.83 -16.10 1.88
N LYS A 100 0.93 -17.02 2.84
CA LYS A 100 -0.05 -17.18 3.92
C LYS A 100 -0.04 -16.00 4.88
N GLU A 101 1.14 -15.48 5.22
CA GLU A 101 1.29 -14.31 6.10
C GLU A 101 0.68 -13.08 5.43
N VAL A 102 1.04 -12.80 4.17
CA VAL A 102 0.49 -11.68 3.39
C VAL A 102 -1.04 -11.72 3.35
N ARG A 103 -1.64 -12.88 3.07
CA ARG A 103 -3.10 -13.06 3.08
C ARG A 103 -3.74 -12.75 4.43
N GLU A 104 -3.07 -13.11 5.53
CA GLU A 104 -3.58 -12.84 6.86
C GLU A 104 -3.46 -11.35 7.21
N GLN A 105 -2.36 -10.70 6.83
CA GLN A 105 -2.21 -9.26 6.98
C GLN A 105 -3.29 -8.48 6.21
N ILE A 106 -3.56 -8.87 4.96
CA ILE A 106 -4.65 -8.28 4.16
C ILE A 106 -5.99 -8.36 4.89
N LYS A 107 -6.35 -9.54 5.41
CA LYS A 107 -7.61 -9.70 6.16
C LYS A 107 -7.65 -8.80 7.39
N GLN A 108 -6.55 -8.67 8.13
CA GLN A 108 -6.49 -7.80 9.31
C GLN A 108 -6.68 -6.33 8.93
N LEU A 109 -6.08 -5.88 7.83
CA LEU A 109 -6.26 -4.51 7.32
C LEU A 109 -7.71 -4.25 6.91
N ILE A 110 -8.32 -5.17 6.15
CA ILE A 110 -9.72 -5.07 5.74
C ILE A 110 -10.64 -5.05 6.97
N GLN A 111 -10.40 -5.93 7.95
CA GLN A 111 -11.18 -5.96 9.19
C GLN A 111 -11.05 -4.63 9.96
N LYS A 112 -9.82 -4.13 10.13
CA LYS A 112 -9.54 -2.84 10.77
C LYS A 112 -10.29 -1.70 10.08
N LYS A 113 -10.32 -1.67 8.74
CA LYS A 113 -11.08 -0.70 7.95
C LYS A 113 -12.58 -0.78 8.24
N MET A 114 -13.13 -2.00 8.30
CA MET A 114 -14.56 -2.22 8.60
C MET A 114 -14.92 -1.76 10.00
N ASP A 115 -14.10 -2.08 11.00
CA ASP A 115 -14.30 -1.64 12.39
C ASP A 115 -14.23 -0.11 12.52
N GLN A 116 -13.28 0.55 11.84
CA GLN A 116 -13.22 2.01 11.80
C GLN A 116 -14.46 2.65 11.16
N ASN A 117 -14.99 2.06 10.09
CA ASN A 117 -16.21 2.52 9.43
C ASN A 117 -17.49 2.28 10.26
N LEU A 118 -17.51 1.23 11.08
CA LEU A 118 -18.63 0.93 11.97
C LEU A 118 -18.63 1.89 13.18
N SER A 119 -17.44 2.16 13.73
CA SER A 119 -17.29 3.05 14.88
C SER A 119 -17.58 4.52 14.55
N SER A 120 -17.37 4.95 13.30
CA SER A 120 -17.73 6.30 12.84
C SER A 120 -19.22 6.49 12.53
N LYS A 121 -20.01 5.40 12.52
CA LYS A 121 -21.46 5.42 12.24
C LYS A 121 -22.34 5.33 13.50
N LEU A 122 -21.76 5.14 14.68
CA LEU A 122 -22.51 5.20 15.94
C LEU A 122 -22.70 6.68 16.37
N PRO A 123 -23.94 7.11 16.66
CA PRO A 123 -24.25 8.47 17.11
C PRO A 123 -23.75 8.77 18.54
#